data_AF-A0A7W1UR49-F1
#
_entry.id   AF-A0A7W1UR49-F1
#
_cell.length_a   1.000
_cell.length_b   1.000
_cell.length_c   1.000
_cell.angle_alpha   90.00
_cell.angle_beta   90.00
_cell.angle_gamma   90.00
#
_symmetry.space_group_name_H-M   'P 1'
#
loop_
_entity.id
_entity.type
_entity.pdbx_description
1 polymer ?
#
loop_
_entity_poly.entity_id
_entity_poly.type
_entity_poly.pdbx_seq_one_letter_code
_entity_poly.pdbx_strand_id
1 'polypeptide(L)'
;MLLVGLTGGIGSGKSTVSAMLAGRGAEIIDGDAIVRELQQPGSPVLAAIVERFGDGVLDGDQLDRQALATIVFNDAEALTDLNRIVHPSLGEEVLRLIEAARHTDRVVVLDFPLLAERPRSDLDATIVVDLDEQLAIERLVSSRGMDEADARARLGNQATRAQRRQIATHIIDNSGDLSELQAQVDALWADLVVRAGAT
;
A
#
# COMPACT_ATOMS: atom_id res chain seq x y z
N MET A 1 20.74 -1.02 -4.72
CA MET A 1 19.36 -0.68 -5.14
C MET A 1 19.03 0.69 -4.60
N LEU A 2 17.97 1.32 -5.10
CA LEU A 2 17.31 2.46 -4.46
C LEU A 2 16.01 1.97 -3.83
N LEU A 3 15.83 2.16 -2.52
CA LEU A 3 14.62 1.76 -1.81
C LEU A 3 13.67 2.95 -1.65
N VAL A 4 12.51 2.87 -2.27
CA VAL A 4 11.56 3.98 -2.39
C VAL A 4 10.23 3.59 -1.75
N GLY A 5 9.67 4.45 -0.90
CA GLY A 5 8.31 4.29 -0.40
C GLY A 5 7.29 4.91 -1.36
N LEU A 6 6.17 4.24 -1.62
CA LEU A 6 5.04 4.78 -2.36
C LEU A 6 3.80 4.79 -1.45
N THR A 7 3.22 5.96 -1.24
CA THR A 7 2.01 6.14 -0.42
C THR A 7 1.04 7.14 -1.04
N GLY A 8 -0.16 7.22 -0.50
CA GLY A 8 -1.22 8.11 -0.94
C GLY A 8 -2.49 7.88 -0.13
N GLY A 9 -3.33 8.91 -0.04
CA GLY A 9 -4.65 8.77 0.59
C GLY A 9 -5.55 7.79 -0.17
N ILE A 10 -6.60 7.31 0.48
CA ILE A 10 -7.62 6.51 -0.19
C ILE A 10 -8.16 7.28 -1.41
N GLY A 11 -8.33 6.59 -2.54
CA GLY A 11 -8.81 7.22 -3.78
C GLY A 11 -7.77 8.06 -4.53
N SER A 12 -6.53 8.21 -4.04
CA SER A 12 -5.52 9.05 -4.69
C SER A 12 -5.00 8.50 -6.03
N GLY A 13 -5.23 7.23 -6.32
CA GLY A 13 -4.70 6.57 -7.53
C GLY A 13 -3.29 5.99 -7.38
N LYS A 14 -2.84 5.75 -6.13
CA LYS A 14 -1.57 5.04 -5.81
C LYS A 14 -1.31 3.80 -6.66
N SER A 15 -2.33 2.95 -6.83
CA SER A 15 -2.22 1.72 -7.63
C SER A 15 -1.92 1.99 -9.10
N THR A 16 -2.42 3.09 -9.66
CA THR A 16 -2.13 3.51 -11.05
C THR A 16 -0.66 3.90 -11.18
N VAL A 17 -0.15 4.71 -10.23
CA VAL A 17 1.27 5.10 -10.21
C VAL A 17 2.18 3.89 -9.99
N SER A 18 1.81 2.99 -9.09
CA SER A 18 2.51 1.72 -8.83
C SER A 18 2.65 0.88 -10.11
N ALA A 19 1.54 0.68 -10.84
CA ALA A 19 1.54 -0.03 -12.13
C ALA A 19 2.38 0.68 -13.21
N MET A 20 2.33 2.02 -13.25
CA MET A 20 3.14 2.80 -14.18
C MET A 20 4.64 2.68 -13.90
N LEU A 21 5.05 2.67 -12.63
CA LEU A 21 6.44 2.44 -12.23
C LEU A 21 6.89 1.02 -12.56
N ALA A 22 6.05 0.01 -12.29
CA ALA A 22 6.31 -1.38 -12.67
C ALA A 22 6.57 -1.52 -14.18
N GLY A 23 5.73 -0.87 -15.01
CA GLY A 23 5.88 -0.87 -16.47
C GLY A 23 7.17 -0.21 -16.97
N ARG A 24 7.86 0.57 -16.12
CA ARG A 24 9.15 1.20 -16.41
C ARG A 24 10.34 0.41 -15.87
N GLY A 25 10.10 -0.70 -15.18
CA GLY A 25 11.13 -1.60 -14.64
C GLY A 25 11.35 -1.48 -13.14
N ALA A 26 10.51 -0.74 -12.41
CA ALA A 26 10.57 -0.75 -10.95
C ALA A 26 10.16 -2.13 -10.40
N GLU A 27 10.88 -2.60 -9.38
CA GLU A 27 10.50 -3.78 -8.62
C GLU A 27 9.50 -3.38 -7.54
N ILE A 28 8.22 -3.73 -7.71
CA ILE A 28 7.16 -3.37 -6.76
C ILE A 28 7.04 -4.44 -5.69
N ILE A 29 7.20 -4.03 -4.43
CA ILE A 29 6.86 -4.82 -3.24
C ILE A 29 5.51 -4.31 -2.73
N ASP A 30 4.43 -4.97 -3.15
CA ASP A 30 3.06 -4.64 -2.76
C ASP A 30 2.70 -5.37 -1.45
N GLY A 31 2.56 -4.60 -0.37
CA GLY A 31 2.23 -5.14 0.94
C GLY A 31 0.86 -5.83 0.99
N ASP A 32 -0.14 -5.31 0.25
CA ASP A 32 -1.48 -5.91 0.21
C ASP A 32 -1.44 -7.24 -0.55
N ALA A 33 -0.66 -7.33 -1.62
CA ALA A 33 -0.44 -8.57 -2.36
C ALA A 33 0.27 -9.63 -1.50
N ILE A 34 1.33 -9.24 -0.78
CA ILE A 34 2.08 -10.13 0.12
C ILE A 34 1.17 -10.64 1.24
N VAL A 35 0.38 -9.77 1.88
CA VAL A 35 -0.58 -10.21 2.89
C VAL A 35 -1.57 -11.23 2.32
N ARG A 36 -2.02 -11.05 1.07
CA ARG A 36 -2.91 -12.02 0.42
C ARG A 36 -2.25 -13.37 0.17
N GLU A 37 -0.99 -13.37 -0.22
CA GLU A 37 -0.20 -14.59 -0.42
C GLU A 37 0.06 -15.32 0.90
N LEU A 38 0.44 -14.57 1.94
CA LEU A 38 0.67 -15.12 3.27
C LEU A 38 -0.60 -15.76 3.86
N GLN A 39 -1.79 -15.37 3.43
CA GLN A 39 -3.08 -15.89 3.92
C GLN A 39 -3.69 -16.99 3.03
N GLN A 40 -2.95 -17.54 2.07
CA GLN A 40 -3.43 -18.64 1.23
C GLN A 40 -3.66 -19.94 2.03
N PRO A 41 -4.49 -20.86 1.52
CA PRO A 41 -4.72 -22.16 2.17
C PRO A 41 -3.43 -22.89 2.52
N GLY A 42 -3.40 -23.48 3.71
CA GLY A 42 -2.24 -24.21 4.22
C GLY A 42 -1.12 -23.33 4.75
N SER A 43 -1.25 -22.00 4.72
CA SER A 43 -0.24 -21.12 5.30
C SER A 43 -0.31 -21.09 6.84
N PRO A 44 0.82 -20.85 7.52
CA PRO A 44 0.84 -20.65 8.97
C PRO A 44 0.01 -19.45 9.43
N VAL A 45 -0.02 -18.37 8.63
CA VAL A 45 -0.77 -17.15 8.96
C VAL A 45 -2.28 -17.42 8.91
N LEU A 46 -2.76 -18.16 7.91
CA LEU A 46 -4.17 -18.54 7.84
C LEU A 46 -4.54 -19.44 9.02
N ALA A 47 -3.71 -20.43 9.34
CA ALA A 47 -3.95 -21.31 10.49
C ALA A 47 -4.08 -20.53 11.80
N ALA A 48 -3.19 -19.56 12.05
CA ALA A 48 -3.25 -18.70 13.23
C ALA A 48 -4.49 -17.77 13.25
N ILE A 49 -4.92 -17.27 12.08
CA ILE A 49 -6.18 -16.52 11.96
C ILE A 49 -7.37 -17.41 12.34
N VAL A 50 -7.44 -18.63 11.80
CA VAL A 50 -8.52 -19.58 12.10
C VAL A 50 -8.51 -19.98 13.58
N GLU A 51 -7.35 -20.21 14.18
CA GLU A 51 -7.22 -20.50 15.61
C GLU A 51 -7.79 -19.37 16.48
N ARG A 52 -7.56 -18.11 16.10
CA ARG A 52 -8.01 -16.93 16.87
C ARG A 52 -9.47 -16.58 16.64
N PHE A 53 -9.96 -16.69 15.42
CA PHE A 53 -11.28 -16.18 15.02
C PHE A 53 -12.31 -17.27 14.72
N GLY A 54 -11.89 -18.53 14.73
CA GLY A 54 -12.72 -19.70 14.42
C GLY A 54 -12.97 -19.89 12.93
N ASP A 55 -13.57 -21.02 12.57
CA ASP A 55 -13.83 -21.40 11.17
C ASP A 55 -14.80 -20.46 10.42
N GLY A 56 -15.52 -19.60 11.13
CA GLY A 56 -16.44 -18.62 10.53
C GLY A 56 -15.76 -17.55 9.67
N VAL A 57 -14.43 -17.49 9.67
CA VAL A 57 -13.63 -16.63 8.77
C VAL A 57 -13.17 -17.36 7.51
N LEU A 58 -13.67 -18.58 7.25
CA LEU A 58 -13.36 -19.35 6.06
C LEU A 58 -14.54 -19.39 5.09
N ASP A 59 -14.23 -19.30 3.80
CA ASP A 59 -15.09 -19.72 2.69
C ASP A 59 -14.45 -20.94 2.03
N GLY A 60 -14.88 -22.14 2.45
CA GLY A 60 -14.19 -23.39 2.13
C GLY A 60 -12.83 -23.49 2.83
N ASP A 61 -11.74 -23.55 2.05
CA ASP A 61 -10.36 -23.53 2.55
C ASP A 61 -9.70 -22.15 2.47
N GLN A 62 -10.42 -21.16 1.93
CA GLN A 62 -9.94 -19.80 1.72
C GLN A 62 -10.36 -18.89 2.88
N LEU A 63 -9.59 -17.82 3.10
CA LEU A 63 -10.01 -16.77 4.01
C LEU A 63 -11.19 -15.97 3.43
N ASP A 64 -12.32 -15.95 4.15
CA ASP A 64 -13.38 -14.97 3.94
C ASP A 64 -12.95 -13.63 4.55
N ARG A 65 -12.41 -12.78 3.69
CA ARG A 65 -11.95 -11.43 4.06
C ARG A 65 -13.09 -10.54 4.53
N GLN A 66 -14.31 -10.74 4.03
CA GLN A 66 -15.45 -9.92 4.41
C GLN A 66 -15.96 -10.30 5.80
N ALA A 67 -16.01 -11.59 6.11
CA ALA A 67 -16.30 -12.08 7.45
C ALA A 67 -15.25 -11.60 8.45
N LEU A 68 -13.96 -11.77 8.15
CA LEU A 68 -12.87 -11.30 9.02
C LEU A 68 -12.92 -9.77 9.20
N ALA A 69 -13.12 -9.01 8.13
CA ALA A 69 -13.25 -7.56 8.18
C ALA A 69 -14.40 -7.13 9.10
N THR A 70 -15.55 -7.79 9.01
CA THR A 70 -16.73 -7.50 9.85
C THR A 70 -16.41 -7.66 11.34
N ILE A 71 -15.61 -8.67 11.70
CA ILE A 71 -15.16 -8.87 13.09
C ILE A 71 -14.23 -7.73 13.51
N VAL A 72 -13.14 -7.49 12.77
CA VAL A 72 -12.08 -6.58 13.20
C VAL A 72 -12.45 -5.10 13.09
N PHE A 73 -13.44 -4.72 12.27
CA PHE A 73 -13.94 -3.35 12.21
C PHE A 73 -14.79 -2.96 13.42
N ASN A 74 -15.40 -3.95 14.09
CA ASN A 74 -16.27 -3.72 15.25
C ASN A 74 -15.56 -3.97 16.59
N ASP A 75 -14.33 -4.48 16.57
CA ASP A 75 -13.58 -4.85 17.77
C ASP A 75 -12.09 -4.49 17.62
N ALA A 76 -11.64 -3.52 18.42
CA ALA A 76 -10.25 -3.05 18.42
C ALA A 76 -9.25 -4.09 18.96
N GLU A 77 -9.67 -4.97 19.87
CA GLU A 77 -8.84 -6.07 20.36
C GLU A 77 -8.68 -7.13 19.27
N ALA A 78 -9.76 -7.47 18.57
CA ALA A 78 -9.72 -8.34 17.39
C ALA A 78 -8.79 -7.79 16.30
N LEU A 79 -8.86 -6.49 15.98
CA LEU A 79 -7.94 -5.86 15.04
C LEU A 79 -6.48 -5.93 15.51
N THR A 80 -6.24 -5.73 16.80
CA THR A 80 -4.89 -5.83 17.39
C THR A 80 -4.35 -7.25 17.27
N ASP A 81 -5.17 -8.27 17.52
CA ASP A 81 -4.79 -9.66 17.40
C ASP A 81 -4.50 -10.07 15.96
N LEU A 82 -5.34 -9.67 15.00
CA LEU A 82 -5.08 -9.89 13.58
C LEU A 82 -3.75 -9.27 13.16
N ASN A 83 -3.50 -8.02 13.58
CA ASN A 83 -2.25 -7.32 13.30
C ASN A 83 -1.03 -8.05 13.88
N ARG A 84 -1.16 -8.65 15.08
CA ARG A 84 -0.09 -9.43 15.72
C ARG A 84 0.24 -10.71 14.96
N ILE A 85 -0.76 -11.33 14.34
CA ILE A 85 -0.60 -12.53 13.52
C ILE A 85 0.06 -12.19 12.17
N VAL A 86 -0.39 -11.12 11.51
CA VAL A 86 0.01 -10.80 10.12
C VAL A 86 1.33 -10.04 10.04
N HIS A 87 1.53 -9.02 10.88
CA HIS A 87 2.67 -8.10 10.72
C HIS A 87 4.06 -8.75 10.80
N PRO A 88 4.33 -9.73 11.67
CA PRO A 88 5.64 -10.38 11.69
C PRO A 88 5.97 -11.05 10.35
N SER A 89 5.05 -11.87 9.84
CA SER A 89 5.24 -12.59 8.57
C SER A 89 5.36 -11.64 7.37
N LEU A 90 4.58 -10.56 7.35
CA LEU A 90 4.71 -9.51 6.33
C LEU A 90 6.08 -8.83 6.41
N GLY A 91 6.53 -8.49 7.62
CA GLY A 91 7.83 -7.84 7.84
C GLY A 91 9.01 -8.70 7.39
N GLU A 92 8.96 -10.00 7.69
CA GLU A 92 9.97 -10.98 7.25
C GLU A 92 10.03 -11.09 5.72
N GLU A 93 8.87 -11.22 5.07
CA GLU A 93 8.81 -11.37 3.61
C GLU A 93 9.26 -10.10 2.88
N VAL A 94 8.84 -8.93 3.37
CA VAL A 94 9.30 -7.64 2.85
C VAL A 94 10.81 -7.49 3.01
N LEU A 95 11.36 -7.83 4.17
CA LEU A 95 12.81 -7.79 4.39
C LEU A 95 13.55 -8.74 3.45
N ARG A 96 13.02 -9.95 3.25
CA ARG A 96 13.60 -10.94 2.33
C ARG A 96 13.68 -10.42 0.90
N LEU A 97 12.61 -9.79 0.41
CA LEU A 97 12.56 -9.19 -0.93
C LEU A 97 13.52 -8.01 -1.07
N ILE A 98 13.57 -7.12 -0.07
CA ILE A 98 14.53 -6.02 -0.01
C ILE A 98 15.96 -6.55 -0.06
N GLU A 99 16.28 -7.58 0.72
CA GLU A 99 17.62 -8.16 0.78
C GLU A 99 18.02 -8.82 -0.56
N ALA A 100 17.09 -9.49 -1.22
CA ALA A 100 17.32 -10.07 -2.55
C ALA A 100 17.70 -9.03 -3.61
N ALA A 101 17.23 -7.79 -3.46
CA ALA A 101 17.55 -6.68 -4.37
C ALA A 101 18.74 -5.82 -3.91
N ARG A 102 19.24 -5.96 -2.68
CA ARG A 102 20.22 -5.05 -2.05
C ARG A 102 21.43 -4.71 -2.93
N HIS A 103 22.01 -5.72 -3.58
CA HIS A 103 23.23 -5.61 -4.38
C HIS A 103 23.00 -5.37 -5.88
N THR A 104 21.79 -4.95 -6.27
CA THR A 104 21.45 -4.58 -7.65
C THR A 104 21.45 -3.06 -7.82
N ASP A 105 21.29 -2.58 -9.05
CA ASP A 105 21.03 -1.18 -9.41
C ASP A 105 19.52 -0.88 -9.57
N ARG A 106 18.65 -1.81 -9.12
CA ARG A 106 17.20 -1.68 -9.27
C ARG A 106 16.63 -0.57 -8.40
N VAL A 107 15.54 0.02 -8.87
CA VAL A 107 14.62 0.82 -8.05
C VAL A 107 13.57 -0.13 -7.47
N VAL A 108 13.56 -0.27 -6.16
CA VAL A 108 12.61 -1.09 -5.41
C VAL A 108 11.59 -0.18 -4.75
N VAL A 109 10.31 -0.39 -5.02
CA VAL A 109 9.22 0.44 -4.53
C VAL A 109 8.37 -0.34 -3.53
N LEU A 110 8.36 0.11 -2.28
CA LEU A 110 7.47 -0.38 -1.23
C LEU A 110 6.10 0.31 -1.37
N ASP A 111 5.12 -0.40 -1.92
CA ASP A 111 3.80 0.16 -2.18
C ASP A 111 2.89 0.10 -0.94
N PHE A 112 3.19 0.93 0.07
CA PHE A 112 2.59 0.85 1.40
C PHE A 112 1.65 2.05 1.66
N PRO A 113 0.33 1.83 1.81
CA PRO A 113 -0.62 2.93 1.99
C PRO A 113 -0.41 3.74 3.28
N LEU A 114 0.20 3.14 4.31
CA LEU A 114 0.28 3.71 5.66
C LEU A 114 1.67 4.29 6.01
N LEU A 115 2.47 4.74 5.05
CA LEU A 115 3.82 5.27 5.34
C LEU A 115 3.80 6.57 6.17
N ALA A 116 2.72 7.36 6.12
CA ALA A 116 2.62 8.56 6.95
C ALA A 116 2.30 8.24 8.41
N GLU A 117 1.50 7.20 8.63
CA GLU A 117 1.10 6.69 9.93
C GLU A 117 2.19 5.81 10.55
N ARG A 118 2.93 5.10 9.70
CA ARG A 118 3.99 4.14 10.05
C ARG A 118 5.25 4.45 9.24
N PRO A 119 5.96 5.54 9.59
CA PRO A 119 7.13 5.96 8.85
C PRO A 119 8.24 4.91 8.91
N ARG A 120 8.99 4.84 7.81
CA ARG A 120 10.17 3.99 7.65
C ARG A 120 11.39 4.86 7.48
N SER A 121 12.42 4.63 8.31
CA SER A 121 13.66 5.42 8.29
C SER A 121 14.72 4.89 7.33
N ASP A 122 14.49 3.73 6.72
CA ASP A 122 15.41 3.06 5.79
C ASP A 122 15.13 3.38 4.31
N LEU A 123 14.19 4.29 4.03
CA LEU A 123 13.85 4.70 2.66
C LEU A 123 14.81 5.78 2.15
N ASP A 124 15.27 5.62 0.91
CA ASP A 124 16.07 6.63 0.21
C ASP A 124 15.22 7.78 -0.33
N ALA A 125 13.94 7.50 -0.65
CA ALA A 125 12.96 8.47 -1.11
C ALA A 125 11.54 8.03 -0.76
N THR A 126 10.63 9.00 -0.63
CA THR A 126 9.19 8.76 -0.47
C THR A 126 8.39 9.48 -1.55
N ILE A 127 7.61 8.73 -2.30
CA ILE A 127 6.64 9.23 -3.28
C ILE A 127 5.27 9.30 -2.61
N VAL A 128 4.66 10.48 -2.64
CA VAL A 128 3.26 10.68 -2.22
C VAL A 128 2.42 10.96 -3.45
N VAL A 129 1.47 10.08 -3.74
CA VAL A 129 0.40 10.35 -4.71
C VAL A 129 -0.65 11.20 -4.02
N ASP A 130 -0.66 12.48 -4.40
CA ASP A 130 -1.47 13.53 -3.80
C ASP A 130 -2.72 13.78 -4.64
N LEU A 131 -3.83 13.97 -3.93
CA LEU A 131 -5.11 14.31 -4.52
C LEU A 131 -5.88 15.16 -3.51
N ASP A 132 -6.67 16.11 -4.02
CA ASP A 132 -7.63 16.80 -3.18
C ASP A 132 -8.62 15.81 -2.56
N GLU A 133 -8.95 16.01 -1.29
CA GLU A 133 -9.77 15.08 -0.52
C GLU A 133 -11.19 14.97 -1.08
N GLN A 134 -11.75 16.07 -1.59
CA GLN A 134 -13.08 16.06 -2.18
C GLN A 134 -13.09 15.30 -3.51
N LEU A 135 -12.06 15.50 -4.34
CA LEU A 135 -11.90 14.75 -5.59
C LEU A 135 -11.65 13.25 -5.34
N ALA A 136 -10.93 12.90 -4.28
CA ALA A 136 -10.74 11.52 -3.88
C ALA A 136 -12.07 10.84 -3.51
N ILE A 137 -12.91 11.51 -2.73
CA ILE A 137 -14.26 11.04 -2.38
C ILE A 137 -15.11 10.86 -3.64
N GLU A 138 -15.14 11.86 -4.52
CA GLU A 138 -15.90 11.80 -5.77
C GLU A 138 -15.49 10.60 -6.64
N ARG A 139 -14.19 10.31 -6.74
CA ARG A 139 -13.69 9.13 -7.47
C ARG A 139 -14.10 7.82 -6.81
N LEU A 140 -14.04 7.73 -5.48
CA LEU A 140 -14.46 6.52 -4.75
C LEU A 140 -15.95 6.22 -4.94
N VAL A 141 -16.79 7.25 -4.88
CA VAL A 141 -18.24 7.12 -5.09
C VAL A 141 -18.54 6.77 -6.54
N SER A 142 -18.09 7.59 -7.48
CA SER A 142 -18.46 7.45 -8.90
C SER A 142 -17.85 6.22 -9.57
N SER A 143 -16.60 5.87 -9.27
CA SER A 143 -15.86 4.82 -9.98
C SER A 143 -15.84 3.48 -9.25
N ARG A 144 -15.98 3.48 -7.92
CA ARG A 144 -15.95 2.25 -7.10
C ARG A 144 -17.28 1.93 -6.41
N GLY A 145 -18.31 2.76 -6.60
CA GLY A 145 -19.63 2.54 -6.01
C GLY A 145 -19.63 2.56 -4.48
N MET A 146 -18.64 3.22 -3.86
CA MET A 146 -18.55 3.33 -2.41
C MET A 146 -19.61 4.32 -1.89
N ASP A 147 -20.18 4.03 -0.74
CA ASP A 147 -21.03 5.00 -0.04
C ASP A 147 -20.20 6.23 0.39
N GLU A 148 -20.75 7.44 0.24
CA GLU A 148 -20.01 8.67 0.53
C GLU A 148 -19.62 8.76 2.02
N ALA A 149 -20.49 8.33 2.93
CA ALA A 149 -20.20 8.36 4.35
C ALA A 149 -19.09 7.37 4.71
N ASP A 150 -19.07 6.18 4.10
CA ASP A 150 -17.95 5.24 4.22
C ASP A 150 -16.64 5.82 3.67
N ALA A 151 -16.68 6.45 2.49
CA ALA A 151 -15.49 7.11 1.91
C ALA A 151 -14.92 8.20 2.84
N ARG A 152 -15.79 9.04 3.40
CA ARG A 152 -15.40 10.09 4.37
C ARG A 152 -14.86 9.50 5.67
N ALA A 153 -15.49 8.45 6.20
CA ALA A 153 -15.05 7.78 7.42
C ALA A 153 -13.64 7.17 7.24
N ARG A 154 -13.39 6.51 6.10
CA ARG A 154 -12.08 5.96 5.77
C ARG A 154 -11.01 7.04 5.63
N LEU A 155 -11.32 8.13 4.94
CA LEU A 155 -10.41 9.26 4.81
C LEU A 155 -10.06 9.86 6.18
N GLY A 156 -11.06 10.01 7.06
CA GLY A 156 -10.87 10.55 8.43
C GLY A 156 -10.03 9.68 9.36
N ASN A 157 -9.88 8.39 9.05
CA ASN A 157 -9.04 7.45 9.80
C ASN A 157 -7.58 7.38 9.30
N GLN A 158 -7.25 8.06 8.20
CA GLN A 158 -5.89 8.14 7.66
C GLN A 158 -5.18 9.40 8.16
N ALA A 159 -3.86 9.44 8.02
CA ALA A 159 -3.09 10.68 8.16
C ALA A 159 -3.70 11.77 7.27
N THR A 160 -3.60 13.03 7.71
CA THR A 160 -4.07 14.16 6.90
C THR A 160 -3.25 14.31 5.63
N ARG A 161 -3.81 14.96 4.60
CA ARG A 161 -3.04 15.32 3.39
C ARG A 161 -1.75 16.08 3.72
N ALA A 162 -1.80 16.99 4.68
CA ALA A 162 -0.64 17.76 5.11
C ALA A 162 0.47 16.86 5.71
N GLN A 163 0.10 15.92 6.59
CA GLN A 163 1.05 14.96 7.17
C GLN A 163 1.68 14.06 6.11
N ARG A 164 0.91 13.58 5.13
CA ARG A 164 1.47 12.83 3.99
C ARG A 164 2.49 13.67 3.23
N ARG A 165 2.17 14.92 2.90
CA ARG A 165 3.08 15.80 2.16
C ARG A 165 4.36 16.13 2.93
N GLN A 166 4.34 16.11 4.26
CA GLN A 166 5.52 16.36 5.09
C GLN A 166 6.60 15.28 4.96
N ILE A 167 6.22 14.03 4.67
CA ILE A 167 7.18 12.91 4.51
C ILE A 167 7.65 12.73 3.06
N ALA A 168 7.13 13.52 2.12
CA ALA A 168 7.39 13.34 0.70
C ALA A 168 8.77 13.86 0.30
N THR A 169 9.52 13.03 -0.42
CA THR A 169 10.64 13.49 -1.25
C THR A 169 10.13 13.89 -2.63
N HIS A 170 9.13 13.16 -3.13
CA HIS A 170 8.47 13.41 -4.40
C HIS A 170 6.95 13.45 -4.20
N ILE A 171 6.29 14.36 -4.93
CA ILE A 171 4.83 14.46 -4.96
C ILE A 171 4.40 14.21 -6.40
N ILE A 172 3.45 13.31 -6.59
CA ILE A 172 2.73 13.10 -7.84
C ILE A 172 1.32 13.63 -7.66
N ASP A 173 0.96 14.68 -8.38
CA ASP A 173 -0.38 15.24 -8.37
C ASP A 173 -1.28 14.47 -9.35
N ASN A 174 -2.31 13.81 -8.83
CA ASN A 174 -3.26 13.04 -9.64
C ASN A 174 -4.61 13.75 -9.84
N SER A 175 -4.65 15.08 -9.73
CA SER A 175 -5.85 15.89 -10.01
C SER A 175 -6.16 16.00 -11.51
N GLY A 176 -5.12 15.88 -12.34
CA GLY A 176 -5.16 15.97 -13.79
C GLY A 176 -5.68 14.74 -14.53
N ASP A 177 -5.43 14.72 -15.84
CA ASP A 177 -5.74 13.57 -16.69
C ASP A 177 -4.61 12.51 -16.69
N LEU A 178 -4.86 11.40 -17.38
CA LEU A 178 -3.92 10.27 -17.44
C LEU A 178 -2.60 10.64 -18.13
N SER A 179 -2.62 11.55 -19.10
CA SER A 179 -1.43 12.01 -19.83
C SER A 179 -0.55 12.87 -18.92
N GLU A 180 -1.16 13.76 -18.14
CA GLU A 180 -0.47 14.59 -17.14
C GLU A 180 0.15 13.72 -16.03
N LEU A 181 -0.59 12.70 -15.56
CA LEU A 181 -0.07 11.72 -14.61
C LEU A 181 1.12 10.96 -15.19
N GLN A 182 1.01 10.51 -16.44
CA GLN A 182 2.06 9.75 -17.10
C GLN A 182 3.35 10.57 -17.24
N ALA A 183 3.24 11.84 -17.63
CA ALA A 183 4.39 12.75 -17.74
C ALA A 183 5.08 12.97 -16.38
N GLN A 184 4.32 13.10 -15.30
CA GLN A 184 4.89 13.21 -13.94
C GLN A 184 5.63 11.93 -13.53
N VAL A 185 5.06 10.76 -13.83
CA VAL A 185 5.71 9.46 -13.53
C VAL A 185 6.96 9.27 -14.39
N ASP A 186 6.97 9.73 -15.64
CA ASP A 186 8.17 9.71 -16.49
C ASP A 186 9.30 10.56 -15.91
N ALA A 187 9.00 11.79 -15.48
CA ALA A 187 9.97 12.68 -14.86
C ALA A 187 10.50 12.10 -13.53
N LEU A 188 9.61 11.54 -12.71
CA LEU A 188 9.99 10.85 -11.48
C LEU A 188 10.90 9.66 -11.77
N TRP A 189 10.55 8.80 -12.72
CA TRP A 189 11.32 7.61 -13.05
C TRP A 189 12.74 7.96 -13.49
N ALA A 190 12.90 8.98 -14.34
CA ALA A 190 14.21 9.44 -14.77
C ALA A 190 15.10 9.86 -13.59
N ASP A 191 14.55 10.57 -12.60
CA ASP A 191 15.27 10.94 -11.37
C ASP A 191 15.65 9.72 -10.52
N LEU A 192 14.72 8.77 -10.33
CA LEU A 192 14.97 7.56 -9.55
C LEU A 192 16.06 6.67 -10.16
N VAL A 193 16.08 6.51 -11.49
CA VAL A 193 17.11 5.74 -12.20
C VAL A 193 18.49 6.36 -11.99
N VAL A 194 18.62 7.68 -12.11
CA VAL A 194 19.87 8.40 -11.84
C VAL A 194 20.33 8.18 -10.40
N ARG A 195 19.41 8.26 -9.42
CA ARG A 195 19.73 8.01 -8.00
C ARG A 195 20.13 6.58 -7.71
N ALA A 196 19.54 5.61 -8.40
CA ALA A 196 19.89 4.20 -8.25
C ALA A 196 21.28 3.84 -8.80
N GLY A 197 21.91 4.76 -9.55
CA GLY A 197 23.19 4.53 -10.23
C GLY A 197 23.07 3.65 -11.47
N ALA A 198 21.84 3.41 -11.95
CA ALA A 198 21.59 2.75 -13.22
C ALA A 198 21.95 3.73 -14.35
N THR A 199 23.01 3.43 -15.10
CA THR A 199 23.52 4.25 -16.21
C THR A 199 23.31 3.54 -17.54
#